data_AF-A0A091H8V9-F1
#
_entry.id   AF-A0A091H8V9-F1
#
_cell.length_a   1.000
_cell.length_b   1.000
_cell.length_c   1.000
_cell.angle_alpha   90.00
_cell.angle_beta   90.00
_cell.angle_gamma   90.00
#
_symmetry.space_group_name_H-M   'P 1'
#
loop_
_entity.id
_entity.type
_entity.pdbx_description
1 polymer ?
#
loop_
_entity_poly.entity_id
_entity_poly.type
_entity_poly.pdbx_seq_one_letter_code
_entity_poly.pdbx_strand_id
1 'polypeptide(L)'
;GEEGVPEGCDGPCADSKEDRTAGGRGRLSSYCRKALQPATKAQCFCRAHAKTLRRVVLGLLGIAYLCYFIAACWLNFQRALALVIMTAVVVFFILWSLFKKHCGAKVLLLLSRVWKRFRKFWPWLKWLLVVAHVVGLLTGLIVDNSRNPEQLISLAGFCFLVLFLFACSKHHGAVCWRTVFLCICLEFLLGLLILRTTPGSQAFQWLGDQIQVFLGYTTAGSSFVFGNTLIKDVFAFQTLPIVVFFSCVMSILYYLGVMQWVIVKISWLLQVSMGTTPTETLSVAGNIFVGQTEAPLLIRPYLADMTHSEIHAVVTGGFSTIAGSVMGAYISFGIDAASLMAASVMAAPCALAMSKLV
;
A
#
# COMPACT_ATOMS: atom_id res chain seq x y z
N GLY A 1 -26.59 2.03 -6.20
CA GLY A 1 -27.46 3.21 -5.95
C GLY A 1 -27.10 3.70 -4.58
N GLU A 2 -26.86 4.96 -4.32
CA GLU A 2 -27.29 6.17 -5.03
C GLU A 2 -26.09 7.05 -5.39
N GLU A 3 -26.09 7.58 -6.61
CA GLU A 3 -25.26 8.73 -6.98
C GLU A 3 -26.00 9.99 -6.51
N GLY A 4 -25.41 10.71 -5.55
CA GLY A 4 -25.84 12.05 -5.18
C GLY A 4 -25.59 13.01 -6.34
N VAL A 5 -26.67 13.36 -7.02
CA VAL A 5 -26.78 14.47 -7.97
C VAL A 5 -26.45 15.77 -7.24
N PRO A 6 -25.52 16.62 -7.71
CA PRO A 6 -25.52 18.01 -7.27
C PRO A 6 -26.59 18.75 -8.08
N GLU A 7 -27.60 19.24 -7.37
CA GLU A 7 -28.67 20.09 -7.87
C GLU A 7 -28.14 21.21 -8.77
N GLY A 8 -28.84 21.41 -9.88
CA GLY A 8 -28.64 22.54 -10.77
C GLY A 8 -29.04 23.84 -10.07
N CYS A 9 -28.11 24.80 -10.02
CA CYS A 9 -28.45 26.20 -9.82
C CYS A 9 -28.50 26.87 -11.19
N ASP A 10 -29.63 26.74 -11.88
CA ASP A 10 -30.04 27.68 -12.92
C ASP A 10 -30.67 28.89 -12.22
N GLY A 11 -29.98 30.04 -12.29
CA GLY A 11 -30.49 31.30 -11.79
C GLY A 11 -29.73 32.47 -12.44
N PRO A 12 -30.42 33.45 -13.06
CA PRO A 12 -29.76 34.53 -13.78
C PRO A 12 -29.08 35.49 -12.80
N CYS A 13 -27.96 36.08 -13.24
CA CYS A 13 -27.26 37.16 -12.55
C CYS A 13 -28.25 38.24 -12.08
N ALA A 14 -28.53 38.27 -10.78
CA ALA A 14 -29.37 39.29 -10.16
C ALA A 14 -28.64 40.64 -10.18
N ASP A 15 -29.26 41.61 -10.85
CA ASP A 15 -28.94 43.02 -10.82
C ASP A 15 -29.33 43.59 -9.45
N SER A 16 -28.35 43.97 -8.63
CA SER A 16 -28.59 44.56 -7.30
C SER A 16 -28.72 46.08 -7.44
N LYS A 17 -29.97 46.57 -7.42
CA LYS A 17 -30.32 47.95 -7.05
C LYS A 17 -30.02 48.17 -5.57
N GLU A 18 -29.18 49.15 -5.24
CA GLU A 18 -29.35 49.92 -3.99
C GLU A 18 -28.64 51.28 -4.03
N ASP A 19 -29.06 52.13 -3.09
CA ASP A 19 -29.39 53.55 -3.19
C ASP A 19 -28.31 54.63 -3.37
N ARG A 20 -28.85 55.81 -3.74
CA ARG A 20 -28.19 57.12 -3.86
C ARG A 20 -27.64 57.59 -2.49
N THR A 21 -26.34 57.88 -2.40
CA THR A 21 -25.78 59.02 -1.64
C THR A 21 -24.27 59.23 -1.87
N ALA A 22 -23.84 60.49 -1.88
CA ALA A 22 -22.46 61.03 -1.83
C ALA A 22 -21.57 60.96 -3.09
N GLY A 23 -21.61 62.07 -3.86
CA GLY A 23 -20.90 62.33 -5.13
C GLY A 23 -19.37 62.50 -5.09
N GLY A 24 -18.66 61.89 -4.13
CA GLY A 24 -17.19 61.89 -4.07
C GLY A 24 -16.54 60.50 -4.24
N ARG A 25 -17.32 59.42 -4.07
CA ARG A 25 -16.81 58.02 -4.02
C ARG A 25 -17.04 57.23 -5.32
N GLY A 26 -17.69 57.85 -6.32
CA GLY A 26 -18.09 57.21 -7.58
C GLY A 26 -16.95 57.00 -8.58
N ARG A 27 -15.93 57.87 -8.63
CA ARG A 27 -14.79 57.72 -9.57
C ARG A 27 -13.85 56.59 -9.19
N LEU A 28 -13.55 56.42 -7.89
CA LEU A 28 -12.70 55.33 -7.40
C LEU A 28 -13.39 53.97 -7.56
N SER A 29 -14.70 53.90 -7.28
CA SER A 29 -15.52 52.69 -7.50
C SER A 29 -15.60 52.32 -8.99
N SER A 30 -15.77 53.29 -9.89
CA SER A 30 -15.82 53.07 -11.35
C SER A 30 -14.52 52.48 -11.90
N TYR A 31 -13.36 52.98 -11.46
CA TYR A 31 -12.05 52.47 -11.89
C TYR A 31 -11.79 51.04 -11.39
N CYS A 32 -12.04 50.77 -10.10
CA CYS A 32 -11.96 49.40 -9.56
C CYS A 32 -12.93 48.45 -10.27
N ARG A 33 -14.15 48.89 -10.62
CA ARG A 33 -15.15 48.06 -11.31
C ARG A 33 -14.73 47.73 -12.75
N LYS A 34 -14.13 48.67 -13.48
CA LYS A 34 -13.56 48.43 -14.82
C LYS A 34 -12.31 47.53 -14.79
N ALA A 35 -11.48 47.64 -13.76
CA ALA A 35 -10.31 46.77 -13.59
C ALA A 35 -10.69 45.34 -13.14
N LEU A 36 -11.79 45.17 -12.40
CA LEU A 36 -12.25 43.87 -11.89
C LEU A 36 -13.19 43.13 -12.86
N GLN A 37 -13.76 43.82 -13.86
CA GLN A 37 -14.58 43.23 -14.93
C GLN A 37 -13.89 42.11 -15.75
N PRO A 38 -12.62 42.23 -16.18
CA PRO A 38 -11.94 41.13 -16.87
C PRO A 38 -11.66 39.94 -15.95
N ALA A 39 -11.32 40.17 -14.68
CA ALA A 39 -11.06 39.12 -13.69
C ALA A 39 -12.33 38.34 -13.34
N THR A 40 -13.47 39.03 -13.19
CA THR A 40 -14.78 38.40 -12.92
C THR A 40 -15.32 37.63 -14.12
N LYS A 41 -15.14 38.13 -15.35
CA LYS A 41 -15.46 37.38 -16.58
C LYS A 41 -14.57 36.14 -16.76
N ALA A 42 -13.28 36.24 -16.47
CA ALA A 42 -12.36 35.11 -16.50
C ALA A 42 -12.72 34.05 -15.44
N GLN A 43 -13.10 34.46 -14.22
CA GLN A 43 -13.61 33.55 -13.19
C GLN A 43 -14.91 32.84 -13.61
N CYS A 44 -15.84 33.58 -14.24
CA CYS A 44 -17.10 33.02 -14.70
C CYS A 44 -16.90 32.02 -15.85
N PHE A 45 -16.01 32.33 -16.80
CA PHE A 45 -15.59 31.43 -17.88
C PHE A 45 -14.84 30.20 -17.35
N CYS A 46 -13.92 30.38 -16.41
CA CYS A 46 -13.21 29.28 -15.76
C CYS A 46 -14.14 28.36 -14.97
N ARG A 47 -15.18 28.90 -14.32
CA ARG A 47 -16.21 28.07 -13.64
C ARG A 47 -17.09 27.34 -14.66
N ALA A 48 -17.54 28.01 -15.72
CA ALA A 48 -18.38 27.43 -16.76
C ALA A 48 -17.67 26.29 -17.52
N HIS A 49 -16.36 26.41 -17.76
CA HIS A 49 -15.56 25.41 -18.47
C HIS A 49 -14.58 24.63 -17.60
N ALA A 50 -14.74 24.66 -16.26
CA ALA A 50 -13.80 24.06 -15.31
C ALA A 50 -13.47 22.60 -15.61
N LYS A 51 -14.47 21.79 -15.98
CA LYS A 51 -14.29 20.36 -16.32
C LYS A 51 -13.49 20.15 -17.62
N THR A 52 -13.65 21.03 -18.61
CA THR A 52 -12.93 20.95 -19.88
C THR A 52 -11.52 21.49 -19.73
N LEU A 53 -11.37 22.64 -19.06
CA LEU A 53 -10.06 23.22 -18.74
C LEU A 53 -9.23 22.25 -17.88
N ARG A 54 -9.81 21.61 -16.86
CA ARG A 54 -9.12 20.60 -16.05
C ARG A 54 -8.63 19.43 -16.89
N ARG A 55 -9.43 18.95 -17.86
CA ARG A 55 -9.02 17.87 -18.78
C ARG A 55 -7.90 18.30 -19.73
N VAL A 56 -7.98 19.52 -20.26
CA VAL A 56 -6.94 20.09 -21.14
C VAL A 56 -5.62 20.25 -20.37
N VAL A 57 -5.67 20.81 -19.16
CA VAL A 57 -4.50 20.96 -18.29
C VAL A 57 -3.91 19.60 -17.93
N LEU A 58 -4.74 18.62 -17.55
CA LEU A 58 -4.25 17.26 -17.28
C LEU A 58 -3.61 16.62 -18.52
N GLY A 59 -4.20 16.82 -19.69
CA GLY A 59 -3.68 16.31 -20.96
C GLY A 59 -2.32 16.93 -21.30
N LEU A 60 -2.18 18.24 -21.15
CA LEU A 60 -0.91 18.94 -21.33
C LEU A 60 0.16 18.47 -20.34
N LEU A 61 -0.19 18.30 -19.07
CA LEU A 61 0.70 17.74 -18.05
C LEU A 61 1.12 16.30 -18.39
N GLY A 62 0.20 15.49 -18.89
CA GLY A 62 0.47 14.12 -19.32
C GLY A 62 1.43 14.07 -20.52
N ILE A 63 1.27 14.96 -21.50
CA ILE A 63 2.18 15.08 -22.64
C ILE A 63 3.56 15.55 -22.17
N ALA A 64 3.62 16.58 -21.33
CA ALA A 64 4.87 17.07 -20.77
C ALA A 64 5.63 15.98 -20.00
N TYR A 65 4.89 15.18 -19.21
CA TYR A 65 5.44 14.02 -18.51
C TYR A 65 5.98 12.96 -19.49
N LEU A 66 5.25 12.65 -20.55
CA LEU A 66 5.68 11.69 -21.55
C LEU A 66 6.96 12.15 -22.26
N CYS A 67 7.05 13.43 -22.61
CA CYS A 67 8.26 14.03 -23.18
C CYS A 67 9.44 13.93 -22.21
N TYR A 68 9.23 14.27 -20.93
CA TYR A 68 10.25 14.11 -19.89
C TYR A 68 10.69 12.66 -19.72
N PHE A 69 9.75 11.72 -19.70
CA PHE A 69 10.02 10.28 -19.57
C PHE A 69 10.87 9.77 -20.72
N ILE A 70 10.50 10.10 -21.97
CA ILE A 70 11.27 9.70 -23.16
C ILE A 70 12.67 10.31 -23.11
N ALA A 71 12.80 11.60 -22.78
CA ALA A 71 14.09 12.27 -22.66
C ALA A 71 14.98 11.64 -21.58
N ALA A 72 14.41 11.30 -20.42
CA ALA A 72 15.13 10.66 -19.32
C ALA A 72 15.63 9.26 -19.70
N CYS A 73 14.78 8.46 -20.37
CA CYS A 73 15.14 7.14 -20.89
C CYS A 73 16.26 7.21 -21.94
N TRP A 74 16.26 8.26 -22.76
CA TRP A 74 17.23 8.45 -23.84
C TRP A 74 18.60 8.92 -23.31
N LEU A 75 18.63 9.82 -22.33
CA LEU A 75 19.88 10.35 -21.77
C LEU A 75 20.63 9.32 -20.93
N ASN A 76 19.96 8.67 -19.98
CA ASN A 76 20.58 7.72 -19.07
C ASN A 76 19.57 6.67 -18.59
N PHE A 77 19.47 5.56 -19.30
CA PHE A 77 18.52 4.48 -18.98
C PHE A 77 18.70 3.93 -17.56
N GLN A 78 19.95 3.74 -17.09
CA GLN A 78 20.24 3.27 -15.73
C GLN A 78 19.69 4.20 -14.65
N ARG A 79 19.82 5.52 -14.82
CA ARG A 79 19.29 6.50 -13.89
C ARG A 79 17.76 6.63 -13.98
N ALA A 80 17.21 6.40 -15.17
CA ALA A 80 15.77 6.41 -15.41
C ALA A 80 15.07 5.10 -15.00
N LEU A 81 15.80 4.05 -14.62
CA LEU A 81 15.25 2.72 -14.35
C LEU A 81 14.14 2.76 -13.29
N ALA A 82 14.33 3.51 -12.19
CA ALA A 82 13.29 3.70 -11.17
C ALA A 82 12.02 4.37 -11.75
N LEU A 83 12.20 5.39 -12.59
CA LEU A 83 11.09 6.06 -13.28
C LEU A 83 10.39 5.13 -14.27
N VAL A 84 11.14 4.27 -14.97
CA VAL A 84 10.61 3.25 -15.89
C VAL A 84 9.79 2.20 -15.14
N ILE A 85 10.27 1.71 -13.99
CA ILE A 85 9.50 0.77 -13.18
C ILE A 85 8.21 1.43 -12.69
N MET A 86 8.29 2.63 -12.11
CA MET A 86 7.12 3.33 -11.60
C MET A 86 6.09 3.64 -12.69
N THR A 87 6.54 4.10 -13.86
CA THR A 87 5.65 4.32 -15.01
C THR A 87 5.06 3.02 -15.55
N ALA A 88 5.85 1.95 -15.67
CA ALA A 88 5.37 0.67 -16.14
C ALA A 88 4.31 0.10 -15.20
N VAL A 89 4.49 0.23 -13.89
CA VAL A 89 3.52 -0.18 -12.87
C VAL A 89 2.23 0.63 -13.02
N VAL A 90 2.32 1.96 -13.12
CA VAL A 90 1.14 2.82 -13.31
C VAL A 90 0.41 2.51 -14.62
N VAL A 91 1.14 2.39 -15.73
CA VAL A 91 0.59 2.07 -17.05
C VAL A 91 -0.06 0.69 -17.05
N PHE A 92 0.61 -0.32 -16.49
CA PHE A 92 0.05 -1.67 -16.33
C PHE A 92 -1.28 -1.63 -15.58
N PHE A 93 -1.38 -0.85 -14.50
CA PHE A 93 -2.62 -0.73 -13.74
C PHE A 93 -3.70 0.07 -14.45
N ILE A 94 -3.36 1.14 -15.17
CA ILE A 94 -4.31 1.87 -16.02
C ILE A 94 -4.86 0.93 -17.10
N LEU A 95 -3.99 0.21 -17.81
CA LEU A 95 -4.37 -0.78 -18.81
C LEU A 95 -5.25 -1.87 -18.22
N TRP A 96 -4.90 -2.39 -17.04
CA TRP A 96 -5.73 -3.37 -16.33
C TRP A 96 -7.11 -2.83 -15.97
N SER A 97 -7.19 -1.57 -15.52
CA SER A 97 -8.47 -0.92 -15.19
C SER A 97 -9.34 -0.71 -16.44
N LEU A 98 -8.74 -0.29 -17.55
CA LEU A 98 -9.41 -0.08 -18.84
C LEU A 98 -9.87 -1.41 -19.43
N PHE A 99 -9.04 -2.46 -19.32
CA PHE A 99 -9.37 -3.82 -19.70
C PHE A 99 -10.54 -4.36 -18.89
N LYS A 100 -10.55 -4.16 -17.56
CA LYS A 100 -11.69 -4.54 -16.72
C LYS A 100 -12.96 -3.77 -17.10
N LYS A 101 -12.86 -2.48 -17.45
CA LYS A 101 -14.01 -1.66 -17.83
C LYS A 101 -14.61 -2.05 -19.18
N HIS A 102 -13.78 -2.27 -20.21
CA HIS A 102 -14.24 -2.54 -21.58
C HIS A 102 -14.46 -4.02 -21.87
N CYS A 103 -13.53 -4.86 -21.41
CA CYS A 103 -13.53 -6.29 -21.70
C CYS A 103 -14.02 -7.13 -20.52
N GLY A 104 -14.24 -6.55 -19.34
CA GLY A 104 -14.62 -7.28 -18.13
C GLY A 104 -15.82 -8.20 -18.32
N ALA A 105 -16.90 -7.74 -18.94
CA ALA A 105 -18.10 -8.56 -19.15
C ALA A 105 -17.86 -9.74 -20.14
N LYS A 106 -17.16 -9.48 -21.25
CA LYS A 106 -16.84 -10.50 -22.27
C LYS A 106 -15.82 -11.53 -21.75
N VAL A 107 -14.80 -11.04 -21.05
CA VAL A 107 -13.78 -11.87 -20.40
C VAL A 107 -14.41 -12.66 -19.26
N LEU A 108 -15.25 -12.08 -18.42
CA LEU A 108 -15.94 -12.83 -17.36
C LEU A 108 -16.83 -13.93 -17.96
N LEU A 109 -17.49 -13.70 -19.10
CA LEU A 109 -18.28 -14.72 -19.79
C LEU A 109 -17.42 -15.85 -20.38
N LEU A 110 -16.32 -15.51 -21.06
CA LEU A 110 -15.37 -16.49 -21.61
C LEU A 110 -14.67 -17.26 -20.48
N LEU A 111 -14.15 -16.53 -19.50
CA LEU A 111 -13.48 -17.05 -18.33
C LEU A 111 -14.45 -17.86 -17.48
N SER A 112 -15.73 -17.51 -17.33
CA SER A 112 -16.68 -18.32 -16.55
C SER A 112 -16.87 -19.73 -17.10
N ARG A 113 -16.83 -19.89 -18.43
CA ARG A 113 -16.92 -21.21 -19.09
C ARG A 113 -15.67 -22.04 -18.87
N VAL A 114 -14.50 -21.44 -19.07
CA VAL A 114 -13.21 -22.06 -18.78
C VAL A 114 -13.08 -22.36 -17.28
N TRP A 115 -13.49 -21.43 -16.42
CA TRP A 115 -13.47 -21.51 -14.98
C TRP A 115 -14.41 -22.58 -14.44
N LYS A 116 -15.55 -22.86 -15.07
CA LYS A 116 -16.40 -24.00 -14.70
C LYS A 116 -15.71 -25.34 -14.95
N ARG A 117 -15.06 -25.51 -16.11
CA ARG A 117 -14.23 -26.71 -16.40
C ARG A 117 -13.02 -26.79 -15.47
N PHE A 118 -12.34 -25.67 -15.32
CA PHE A 118 -11.16 -25.55 -14.47
C PHE A 118 -11.50 -25.77 -13.01
N ARG A 119 -12.64 -25.29 -12.50
CA ARG A 119 -13.12 -25.53 -11.12
C ARG A 119 -13.36 -27.01 -10.86
N LYS A 120 -13.77 -27.79 -11.86
CA LYS A 120 -13.90 -29.26 -11.73
C LYS A 120 -12.54 -29.95 -11.61
N PHE A 121 -11.52 -29.41 -12.29
CA PHE A 121 -10.13 -29.89 -12.22
C PHE A 121 -9.32 -29.30 -11.05
N TRP A 122 -9.72 -28.13 -10.56
CA TRP A 122 -9.04 -27.34 -9.53
C TRP A 122 -8.81 -28.10 -8.22
N PRO A 123 -9.73 -28.92 -7.68
CA PRO A 123 -9.42 -29.70 -6.49
C PRO A 123 -8.26 -30.69 -6.72
N TRP A 124 -8.17 -31.32 -7.89
CA TRP A 124 -7.07 -32.22 -8.23
C TRP A 124 -5.77 -31.47 -8.47
N LEU A 125 -5.80 -30.38 -9.26
CA LEU A 125 -4.65 -29.51 -9.49
C LEU A 125 -4.14 -28.86 -8.20
N LYS A 126 -5.04 -28.46 -7.31
CA LYS A 126 -4.70 -27.88 -6.02
C LYS A 126 -3.99 -28.89 -5.13
N TRP A 127 -4.50 -30.12 -5.05
CA TRP A 127 -3.79 -31.19 -4.33
C TRP A 127 -2.41 -31.45 -4.93
N LEU A 128 -2.31 -31.49 -6.26
CA LEU A 128 -1.03 -31.68 -6.95
C LEU A 128 -0.05 -30.53 -6.68
N LEU A 129 -0.51 -29.27 -6.70
CA LEU A 129 0.30 -28.10 -6.37
C LEU A 129 0.72 -28.08 -4.89
N VAL A 130 -0.18 -28.43 -3.97
CA VAL A 130 0.12 -28.53 -2.54
C VAL A 130 1.15 -29.64 -2.30
N VAL A 131 0.95 -30.83 -2.88
CA VAL A 131 1.90 -31.94 -2.76
C VAL A 131 3.25 -31.57 -3.39
N ALA A 132 3.27 -30.97 -4.58
CA ALA A 132 4.51 -30.51 -5.21
C ALA A 132 5.24 -29.45 -4.37
N HIS A 133 4.51 -28.51 -3.76
CA HIS A 133 5.09 -27.54 -2.82
C HIS A 133 5.63 -28.21 -1.57
N VAL A 134 4.86 -29.07 -0.91
CA VAL A 134 5.27 -29.77 0.31
C VAL A 134 6.48 -30.67 0.04
N VAL A 135 6.51 -31.39 -1.08
CA VAL A 135 7.64 -32.21 -1.50
C VAL A 135 8.86 -31.35 -1.83
N GLY A 136 8.68 -30.22 -2.52
CA GLY A 136 9.76 -29.27 -2.77
C GLY A 136 10.33 -28.66 -1.48
N LEU A 137 9.46 -28.36 -0.51
CA LEU A 137 9.82 -27.83 0.80
C LEU A 137 10.59 -28.87 1.61
N LEU A 138 10.10 -30.11 1.65
CA LEU A 138 10.77 -31.25 2.30
C LEU A 138 12.12 -31.55 1.65
N THR A 139 12.19 -31.56 0.32
CA THR A 139 13.44 -31.84 -0.41
C THR A 139 14.44 -30.71 -0.19
N GLY A 140 13.99 -29.46 -0.24
CA GLY A 140 14.81 -28.28 0.07
C GLY A 140 15.35 -28.33 1.51
N LEU A 141 14.50 -28.69 2.47
CA LEU A 141 14.88 -28.84 3.87
C LEU A 141 15.91 -29.97 4.06
N ILE A 142 15.74 -31.11 3.40
CA ILE A 142 16.67 -32.24 3.47
C ILE A 142 18.03 -31.85 2.87
N VAL A 143 18.04 -31.16 1.72
CA VAL A 143 19.27 -30.71 1.07
C VAL A 143 19.98 -29.64 1.92
N ASP A 144 19.27 -28.67 2.47
CA ASP A 144 19.89 -27.60 3.27
C ASP A 144 20.39 -28.13 4.63
N ASN A 145 19.63 -29.04 5.26
CA ASN A 145 20.03 -29.75 6.46
C ASN A 145 21.30 -30.60 6.26
N SER A 146 21.43 -31.27 5.09
CA SER A 146 22.64 -32.05 4.78
C SER A 146 23.91 -31.20 4.72
N ARG A 147 23.76 -29.88 4.51
CA ARG A 147 24.87 -28.92 4.44
C ARG A 147 25.10 -28.18 5.75
N ASN A 148 24.05 -27.88 6.51
CA ASN A 148 24.13 -27.07 7.74
C ASN A 148 23.23 -27.64 8.84
N PRO A 149 23.75 -28.48 9.76
CA PRO A 149 22.93 -29.11 10.79
C PRO A 149 22.34 -28.10 11.80
N GLU A 150 22.90 -26.91 11.92
CA GLU A 150 22.37 -25.85 12.81
C GLU A 150 20.97 -25.38 12.40
N GLN A 151 20.59 -25.51 11.12
CA GLN A 151 19.25 -25.15 10.65
C GLN A 151 18.14 -26.04 11.24
N LEU A 152 18.47 -27.27 11.67
CA LEU A 152 17.54 -28.13 12.41
C LEU A 152 17.11 -27.49 13.73
N ILE A 153 18.02 -26.73 14.38
CA ILE A 153 17.71 -26.05 15.64
C ILE A 153 16.66 -24.96 15.39
N SER A 154 16.80 -24.18 14.31
CA SER A 154 15.80 -23.18 13.92
C SER A 154 14.45 -23.82 13.58
N LEU A 155 14.45 -24.94 12.85
CA LEU A 155 13.23 -25.69 12.54
C LEU A 155 12.56 -26.24 13.81
N ALA A 156 13.35 -26.87 14.68
CA ALA A 156 12.86 -27.41 15.96
C ALA A 156 12.31 -26.30 16.85
N GLY A 157 12.98 -25.13 16.90
CA GLY A 157 12.52 -23.94 17.60
C GLY A 157 11.19 -23.43 17.06
N PHE A 158 11.03 -23.35 15.74
CA PHE A 158 9.76 -22.98 15.12
C PHE A 158 8.64 -23.97 15.46
N CYS A 159 8.88 -25.28 15.32
CA CYS A 159 7.93 -26.31 15.71
C CYS A 159 7.56 -26.22 17.19
N PHE A 160 8.54 -25.96 18.07
CA PHE A 160 8.30 -25.76 19.49
C PHE A 160 7.40 -24.55 19.76
N LEU A 161 7.63 -23.41 19.11
CA LEU A 161 6.77 -22.23 19.24
C LEU A 161 5.34 -22.51 18.80
N VAL A 162 5.15 -23.18 17.67
CA VAL A 162 3.80 -23.57 17.18
C VAL A 162 3.10 -24.51 18.15
N LEU A 163 3.81 -25.52 18.68
CA LEU A 163 3.26 -26.46 19.68
C LEU A 163 2.97 -25.77 21.01
N PHE A 164 3.83 -24.85 21.44
CA PHE A 164 3.64 -24.06 22.65
C PHE A 164 2.39 -23.17 22.54
N LEU A 165 2.24 -22.44 21.43
CA LEU A 165 1.01 -21.68 21.18
C LEU A 165 -0.22 -22.59 21.12
N PHE A 166 -0.10 -23.78 20.52
CA PHE A 166 -1.23 -24.72 20.45
C PHE A 166 -1.63 -25.23 21.83
N ALA A 167 -0.66 -25.48 22.71
CA ALA A 167 -0.93 -25.84 24.10
C ALA A 167 -1.57 -24.69 24.91
N CYS A 168 -1.28 -23.44 24.54
CA CYS A 168 -1.92 -22.25 25.12
C CYS A 168 -3.28 -21.90 24.47
N SER A 169 -3.68 -22.59 23.40
CA SER A 169 -4.93 -22.31 22.69
C SER A 169 -6.13 -22.62 23.56
N LYS A 170 -7.17 -21.76 23.50
CA LYS A 170 -8.38 -21.98 24.30
C LYS A 170 -9.26 -23.09 23.71
N HIS A 171 -9.22 -23.28 22.40
CA HIS A 171 -10.15 -24.13 21.67
C HIS A 171 -9.43 -25.07 20.70
N HIS A 172 -8.72 -26.07 21.24
CA HIS A 172 -7.91 -27.02 20.44
C HIS A 172 -8.69 -27.71 19.31
N GLY A 173 -9.97 -28.00 19.51
CA GLY A 173 -10.83 -28.67 18.53
C GLY A 173 -11.39 -27.78 17.42
N ALA A 174 -11.30 -26.45 17.56
CA ALA A 174 -11.80 -25.49 16.57
C ALA A 174 -10.69 -24.99 15.61
N VAL A 175 -9.45 -25.42 15.82
CA VAL A 175 -8.29 -24.98 15.02
C VAL A 175 -8.42 -25.47 13.58
N CYS A 176 -8.51 -24.52 12.66
CA CYS A 176 -8.52 -24.79 11.22
C CYS A 176 -7.09 -25.02 10.71
N TRP A 177 -6.55 -26.23 10.93
CA TRP A 177 -5.18 -26.62 10.54
C TRP A 177 -4.83 -26.35 9.08
N ARG A 178 -5.83 -26.43 8.18
CA ARG A 178 -5.64 -26.07 6.78
C ARG A 178 -5.22 -24.61 6.60
N THR A 179 -5.84 -23.68 7.33
CA THR A 179 -5.50 -22.26 7.25
C THR A 179 -4.11 -22.03 7.83
N VAL A 180 -3.85 -22.54 9.05
CA VAL A 180 -2.56 -22.41 9.72
C VAL A 180 -1.41 -22.92 8.84
N PHE A 181 -1.52 -24.13 8.29
CA PHE A 181 -0.46 -24.70 7.44
C PHE A 181 -0.28 -23.94 6.13
N LEU A 182 -1.36 -23.47 5.51
CA LEU A 182 -1.28 -22.64 4.30
C LEU A 182 -0.57 -21.31 4.57
N CYS A 183 -0.84 -20.68 5.72
CA CYS A 183 -0.20 -19.43 6.12
C CYS A 183 1.30 -19.61 6.37
N ILE A 184 1.69 -20.64 7.13
CA ILE A 184 3.11 -20.97 7.40
C ILE A 184 3.82 -21.32 6.08
N CYS A 185 3.18 -22.08 5.20
CA CYS A 185 3.74 -22.40 3.90
C CYS A 185 3.92 -21.15 3.02
N LEU A 186 2.95 -20.22 3.04
CA LEU A 186 3.02 -18.96 2.32
C LEU A 186 4.16 -18.07 2.84
N GLU A 187 4.30 -17.95 4.16
CA GLU A 187 5.41 -17.24 4.79
C GLU A 187 6.76 -17.84 4.39
N PHE A 188 6.90 -19.17 4.50
CA PHE A 188 8.13 -19.86 4.11
C PHE A 188 8.45 -19.67 2.63
N LEU A 189 7.44 -19.75 1.76
CA LEU A 189 7.61 -19.54 0.32
C LEU A 189 8.03 -18.11 0.01
N LEU A 190 7.45 -17.11 0.68
CA LEU A 190 7.86 -15.72 0.57
C LEU A 190 9.30 -15.53 1.06
N GLY A 191 9.66 -16.13 2.19
CA GLY A 191 11.02 -16.11 2.70
C GLY A 191 12.03 -16.74 1.74
N LEU A 192 11.69 -17.89 1.15
CA LEU A 192 12.52 -18.55 0.15
C LEU A 192 12.65 -17.68 -1.11
N LEU A 193 11.54 -17.13 -1.61
CA LEU A 193 11.54 -16.23 -2.77
C LEU A 193 12.44 -15.01 -2.51
N ILE A 194 12.29 -14.36 -1.36
CA ILE A 194 12.95 -13.08 -1.06
C ILE A 194 14.42 -13.29 -0.66
N LEU A 195 14.70 -14.26 0.22
CA LEU A 195 16.03 -14.42 0.82
C LEU A 195 16.92 -15.40 0.07
N ARG A 196 16.36 -16.46 -0.53
CA ARG A 196 17.16 -17.52 -1.17
C ARG A 196 17.34 -17.31 -2.67
N THR A 197 16.36 -16.72 -3.37
CA THR A 197 16.48 -16.50 -4.81
C THR A 197 17.26 -15.22 -5.12
N THR A 198 18.20 -15.31 -6.06
CA THR A 198 18.97 -14.16 -6.54
C THR A 198 18.10 -12.98 -7.00
N PRO A 199 17.06 -13.17 -7.84
CA PRO A 199 16.22 -12.05 -8.25
C PRO A 199 15.42 -11.44 -7.09
N GLY A 200 14.96 -12.27 -6.12
CA GLY A 200 14.23 -11.78 -4.96
C GLY A 200 15.09 -10.93 -4.02
N SER A 201 16.30 -11.41 -3.72
CA SER A 201 17.26 -10.70 -2.87
C SER A 201 17.70 -9.39 -3.53
N GLN A 202 17.97 -9.39 -4.83
CA GLN A 202 18.30 -8.16 -5.59
C GLN A 202 17.15 -7.16 -5.61
N ALA A 203 15.91 -7.62 -5.76
CA ALA A 203 14.73 -6.74 -5.77
C ALA A 203 14.51 -6.07 -4.41
N PHE A 204 14.62 -6.82 -3.30
CA PHE A 204 14.46 -6.28 -1.96
C PHE A 204 15.64 -5.41 -1.54
N GLN A 205 16.87 -5.73 -1.97
CA GLN A 205 18.02 -4.86 -1.76
C GLN A 205 17.82 -3.52 -2.48
N TRP A 206 17.46 -3.56 -3.77
CA TRP A 206 17.19 -2.34 -4.53
C TRP A 206 16.09 -1.49 -3.87
N LEU A 207 15.00 -2.13 -3.43
CA LEU A 207 13.92 -1.45 -2.73
C LEU A 207 14.39 -0.84 -1.40
N GLY A 208 15.24 -1.55 -0.65
CA GLY A 208 15.84 -1.08 0.60
C GLY A 208 16.71 0.15 0.38
N ASP A 209 17.55 0.12 -0.66
CA ASP A 209 18.39 1.25 -1.07
C ASP A 209 17.53 2.46 -1.44
N GLN A 210 16.41 2.26 -2.15
CA GLN A 210 15.47 3.34 -2.47
C GLN A 210 14.85 3.97 -1.21
N ILE A 211 14.46 3.14 -0.24
CA ILE A 211 13.95 3.64 1.04
C ILE A 211 15.05 4.42 1.76
N GLN A 212 16.28 3.93 1.80
CA GLN A 212 17.39 4.62 2.45
C GLN A 212 17.67 5.99 1.81
N VAL A 213 17.66 6.07 0.47
CA VAL A 213 17.77 7.35 -0.25
C VAL A 213 16.61 8.28 0.11
N PHE A 214 15.38 7.76 0.14
CA PHE A 214 14.20 8.53 0.49
C PHE A 214 14.26 9.07 1.93
N LEU A 215 14.66 8.25 2.90
CA LEU A 215 14.85 8.68 4.28
C LEU A 215 16.00 9.69 4.40
N GLY A 216 17.02 9.59 3.53
CA GLY A 216 18.11 10.55 3.43
C GLY A 216 17.68 11.98 3.10
N TYR A 217 16.52 12.16 2.44
CA TYR A 217 15.96 13.50 2.20
C TYR A 217 15.53 14.21 3.49
N THR A 218 15.24 13.45 4.55
CA THR A 218 14.91 14.00 5.87
C THR A 218 16.06 14.86 6.40
N THR A 219 17.32 14.51 6.10
CA THR A 219 18.50 15.25 6.57
C THR A 219 18.43 16.73 6.19
N ALA A 220 17.97 17.07 4.98
CA ALA A 220 17.83 18.45 4.55
C ALA A 220 16.77 19.21 5.39
N GLY A 221 15.64 18.57 5.69
CA GLY A 221 14.58 19.12 6.53
C GLY A 221 15.02 19.28 7.99
N SER A 222 15.64 18.26 8.56
CA SER A 222 16.18 18.32 9.92
C SER A 222 17.25 19.40 10.05
N SER A 223 18.19 19.50 9.09
CA SER A 223 19.27 20.51 9.08
C SER A 223 18.72 21.92 9.04
N PHE A 224 17.62 22.13 8.31
CA PHE A 224 16.94 23.41 8.28
C PHE A 224 16.29 23.78 9.63
N VAL A 225 15.65 22.82 10.31
CA VAL A 225 14.92 23.07 11.56
C VAL A 225 15.83 23.14 12.79
N PHE A 226 16.78 22.21 12.90
CA PHE A 226 17.59 22.01 14.11
C PHE A 226 19.06 22.39 13.94
N GLY A 227 19.52 22.64 12.71
CA GLY A 227 20.94 22.86 12.44
C GLY A 227 21.78 21.57 12.45
N ASN A 228 22.95 21.62 11.81
CA ASN A 228 23.77 20.42 11.57
C ASN A 228 24.42 19.81 12.81
N THR A 229 24.63 20.60 13.87
CA THR A 229 25.31 20.14 15.10
C THR A 229 24.43 19.18 15.88
N LEU A 230 23.17 19.55 16.15
CA LEU A 230 22.25 18.73 16.94
C LEU A 230 21.91 17.40 16.27
N ILE A 231 21.85 17.36 14.94
CA ILE A 231 21.55 16.14 14.17
C ILE A 231 22.68 15.12 14.24
N LYS A 232 23.93 15.58 14.34
CA LYS A 232 25.10 14.70 14.44
C LYS A 232 25.32 14.18 15.86
N ASP A 233 25.08 15.03 16.85
CA ASP A 233 25.45 14.74 18.24
C ASP A 233 24.32 14.07 19.03
N VAL A 234 23.06 14.25 18.63
CA VAL A 234 21.90 13.82 19.42
C VAL A 234 20.93 12.99 18.57
N PHE A 235 20.82 11.71 18.93
CA PHE A 235 19.96 10.73 18.27
C PHE A 235 18.50 11.19 18.05
N ALA A 236 17.90 11.86 19.04
CA ALA A 236 16.52 12.32 18.94
C ALA A 236 16.29 13.25 17.73
N PHE A 237 17.25 14.12 17.41
CA PHE A 237 17.15 15.07 16.31
C PHE A 237 17.53 14.47 14.95
N GLN A 238 18.15 13.29 14.94
CA GLN A 238 18.36 12.51 13.72
C GLN A 238 17.11 11.70 13.37
N THR A 239 16.52 11.03 14.35
CA THR A 239 15.59 9.93 14.09
C THR A 239 14.12 10.31 14.20
N LEU A 240 13.74 11.17 15.15
CA LEU A 240 12.36 11.63 15.27
C LEU A 240 11.87 12.37 14.01
N PRO A 241 12.68 13.21 13.33
CA PRO A 241 12.26 13.83 12.10
C PRO A 241 11.98 12.84 10.97
N ILE A 242 12.67 11.69 10.95
CA ILE A 242 12.44 10.63 9.95
C ILE A 242 11.02 10.06 10.13
N VAL A 243 10.63 9.81 11.38
CA VAL A 243 9.28 9.33 11.72
C VAL A 243 8.22 10.35 11.27
N VAL A 244 8.44 11.65 11.54
CA VAL A 244 7.52 12.73 11.14
C VAL A 244 7.43 12.84 9.62
N PHE A 245 8.57 12.85 8.92
CA PHE A 245 8.63 12.93 7.47
C PHE A 245 7.91 11.75 6.81
N PHE A 246 8.19 10.52 7.27
CA PHE A 246 7.53 9.33 6.75
C PHE A 246 6.03 9.36 7.02
N SER A 247 5.60 9.77 8.22
CA SER A 247 4.16 9.87 8.56
C SER A 247 3.43 10.89 7.68
N CYS A 248 4.06 12.02 7.36
CA CYS A 248 3.51 13.00 6.41
C CYS A 248 3.37 12.41 5.00
N VAL A 249 4.38 11.71 4.50
CA VAL A 249 4.33 11.08 3.17
C VAL A 249 3.29 9.96 3.12
N MET A 250 3.20 9.15 4.16
CA MET A 250 2.14 8.15 4.28
C MET A 250 0.76 8.77 4.25
N SER A 251 0.54 9.85 5.00
CA SER A 251 -0.73 10.60 4.98
C SER A 251 -1.07 11.11 3.57
N ILE A 252 -0.09 11.62 2.82
CA ILE A 252 -0.27 12.01 1.41
C ILE A 252 -0.63 10.80 0.54
N LEU A 253 0.06 9.66 0.69
CA LEU A 253 -0.21 8.45 -0.08
C LEU A 253 -1.60 7.86 0.22
N TYR A 254 -2.07 7.99 1.47
CA TYR A 254 -3.44 7.68 1.86
C TYR A 254 -4.44 8.65 1.24
N TYR A 255 -4.18 9.95 1.27
CA TYR A 255 -5.06 10.93 0.63
C TYR A 255 -5.17 10.70 -0.89
N LEU A 256 -4.06 10.33 -1.55
CA LEU A 256 -4.01 10.01 -2.97
C LEU A 256 -4.66 8.66 -3.34
N GLY A 257 -4.97 7.80 -2.37
CA GLY A 257 -5.58 6.49 -2.62
C GLY A 257 -4.58 5.37 -2.95
N VAL A 258 -3.28 5.65 -2.93
CA VAL A 258 -2.24 4.67 -3.31
C VAL A 258 -2.13 3.57 -2.25
N MET A 259 -2.08 3.93 -0.96
CA MET A 259 -1.98 2.94 0.11
C MET A 259 -3.21 2.05 0.19
N GLN A 260 -4.41 2.63 0.07
CA GLN A 260 -5.65 1.84 0.05
C GLN A 260 -5.63 0.85 -1.11
N TRP A 261 -5.17 1.28 -2.27
CA TRP A 261 -5.06 0.41 -3.43
C TRP A 261 -4.08 -0.75 -3.18
N VAL A 262 -2.88 -0.48 -2.65
CA VAL A 262 -1.87 -1.53 -2.33
C VAL A 262 -2.41 -2.50 -1.29
N ILE A 263 -2.95 -1.98 -0.18
CA ILE A 263 -3.43 -2.79 0.95
C ILE A 263 -4.58 -3.69 0.52
N VAL A 264 -5.53 -3.18 -0.26
CA VAL A 264 -6.66 -4.00 -0.78
C VAL A 264 -6.15 -5.13 -1.68
N LYS A 265 -5.07 -4.91 -2.46
CA LYS A 265 -4.50 -5.96 -3.31
C LYS A 265 -3.81 -7.06 -2.51
N ILE A 266 -3.00 -6.67 -1.53
CA ILE A 266 -2.32 -7.64 -0.65
C ILE A 266 -3.36 -8.38 0.19
N SER A 267 -4.33 -7.66 0.76
CA SER A 267 -5.45 -8.25 1.49
C SER A 267 -6.22 -9.25 0.64
N TRP A 268 -6.54 -8.92 -0.61
CA TRP A 268 -7.20 -9.85 -1.52
C TRP A 268 -6.37 -11.11 -1.79
N LEU A 269 -5.05 -10.95 -1.99
CA LEU A 269 -4.13 -12.08 -2.19
C LEU A 269 -4.10 -13.01 -0.96
N LEU A 270 -3.97 -12.42 0.23
CA LEU A 270 -3.97 -13.16 1.50
C LEU A 270 -5.33 -13.84 1.73
N GLN A 271 -6.44 -13.12 1.51
CA GLN A 271 -7.80 -13.61 1.71
C GLN A 271 -8.10 -14.81 0.81
N VAL A 272 -7.73 -14.73 -0.48
CA VAL A 272 -7.94 -15.83 -1.43
C VAL A 272 -7.08 -17.05 -1.07
N SER A 273 -5.87 -16.82 -0.55
CA SER A 273 -4.96 -17.90 -0.17
C SER A 273 -5.39 -18.60 1.12
N MET A 274 -5.88 -17.83 2.10
CA MET A 274 -6.13 -18.30 3.48
C MET A 274 -7.59 -18.63 3.76
N GLY A 275 -8.55 -18.01 3.05
CA GLY A 275 -9.97 -18.16 3.32
C GLY A 275 -10.46 -17.48 4.60
N THR A 276 -9.69 -16.52 5.12
CA THR A 276 -10.00 -15.69 6.29
C THR A 276 -11.03 -14.61 5.98
N THR A 277 -11.60 -14.00 7.02
CA THR A 277 -12.57 -12.91 6.83
C THR A 277 -11.88 -11.70 6.17
N PRO A 278 -12.51 -11.01 5.21
CA PRO A 278 -11.90 -9.86 4.56
C PRO A 278 -11.52 -8.72 5.52
N THR A 279 -12.28 -8.51 6.61
CA THR A 279 -12.01 -7.43 7.59
C THR A 279 -10.71 -7.67 8.37
N GLU A 280 -10.54 -8.84 8.98
CA GLU A 280 -9.28 -9.18 9.68
C GLU A 280 -8.09 -9.17 8.71
N THR A 281 -8.27 -9.71 7.51
CA THR A 281 -7.19 -9.80 6.53
C THR A 281 -6.79 -8.42 6.01
N LEU A 282 -7.74 -7.51 5.84
CA LEU A 282 -7.47 -6.13 5.45
C LEU A 282 -6.68 -5.39 6.52
N SER A 283 -7.01 -5.58 7.80
CA SER A 283 -6.25 -4.99 8.89
C SER A 283 -4.83 -5.54 8.96
N VAL A 284 -4.65 -6.86 8.87
CA VAL A 284 -3.31 -7.48 8.90
C VAL A 284 -2.47 -7.10 7.69
N ALA A 285 -3.07 -7.00 6.50
CA ALA A 285 -2.38 -6.50 5.31
C ALA A 285 -2.00 -5.01 5.45
N GLY A 286 -2.85 -4.21 6.10
CA GLY A 286 -2.56 -2.81 6.41
C GLY A 286 -1.35 -2.66 7.34
N ASN A 287 -1.25 -3.51 8.35
CA ASN A 287 -0.18 -3.56 9.33
C ASN A 287 1.24 -3.75 8.73
N ILE A 288 1.35 -4.17 7.47
CA ILE A 288 2.64 -4.21 6.74
C ILE A 288 3.22 -2.79 6.56
N PHE A 289 2.37 -1.77 6.44
CA PHE A 289 2.77 -0.40 6.14
C PHE A 289 2.43 0.59 7.25
N VAL A 290 1.29 0.39 7.92
CA VAL A 290 0.82 1.27 8.99
C VAL A 290 0.90 0.60 10.34
N GLY A 291 0.90 1.40 11.40
CA GLY A 291 1.03 0.88 12.76
C GLY A 291 -0.23 0.18 13.29
N GLN A 292 -0.05 -0.53 14.40
CA GLN A 292 -1.09 -1.25 15.13
C GLN A 292 -2.32 -0.42 15.53
N THR A 293 -2.17 0.91 15.66
CA THR A 293 -3.26 1.85 15.97
C THR A 293 -3.97 2.39 14.73
N GLU A 294 -3.30 2.36 13.58
CA GLU A 294 -3.77 2.94 12.32
C GLU A 294 -4.45 1.89 11.43
N ALA A 295 -3.95 0.66 11.42
CA ALA A 295 -4.55 -0.40 10.61
C ALA A 295 -6.02 -0.71 10.98
N PRO A 296 -6.43 -0.75 12.27
CA PRO A 296 -7.83 -0.94 12.62
C PRO A 296 -8.75 0.19 12.12
N LEU A 297 -8.22 1.39 11.85
CA LEU A 297 -9.01 2.49 11.27
C LEU A 297 -9.51 2.17 9.86
N LEU A 298 -8.82 1.29 9.13
CA LEU A 298 -9.23 0.82 7.79
C LEU A 298 -10.52 -0.01 7.85
N ILE A 299 -10.80 -0.63 9.00
CA ILE A 299 -11.96 -1.49 9.24
C ILE A 299 -12.87 -0.96 10.34
N ARG A 300 -12.70 0.30 10.75
CA ARG A 300 -13.45 0.95 11.83
C ARG A 300 -14.95 0.65 11.85
N PRO A 301 -15.70 0.76 10.73
CA PRO A 301 -17.15 0.52 10.77
C PRO A 301 -17.52 -0.94 11.04
N TYR A 302 -16.59 -1.89 10.83
CA TYR A 302 -16.84 -3.32 11.01
C TYR A 302 -16.39 -3.84 12.38
N LEU A 303 -15.59 -3.09 13.13
CA LEU A 303 -15.02 -3.54 14.42
C LEU A 303 -16.09 -3.97 15.42
N ALA A 304 -17.26 -3.34 15.41
CA ALA A 304 -18.36 -3.67 16.31
C ALA A 304 -19.01 -5.03 16.01
N ASP A 305 -18.96 -5.48 14.75
CA ASP A 305 -19.60 -6.71 14.28
C ASP A 305 -18.62 -7.89 14.20
N MET A 306 -17.35 -7.68 14.55
CA MET A 306 -16.31 -8.70 14.48
C MET A 306 -16.38 -9.67 15.66
N THR A 307 -16.10 -10.94 15.37
CA THR A 307 -15.96 -11.99 16.38
C THR A 307 -14.68 -11.81 17.20
N HIS A 308 -14.62 -12.44 18.38
CA HIS A 308 -13.40 -12.42 19.21
C HIS A 308 -12.15 -12.95 18.49
N SER A 309 -12.29 -13.96 17.63
CA SER A 309 -11.15 -14.47 16.83
C SER A 309 -10.68 -13.46 15.79
N GLU A 310 -11.60 -12.72 15.17
CA GLU A 310 -11.26 -11.69 14.19
C GLU A 310 -10.60 -10.48 14.86
N ILE A 311 -11.07 -10.06 16.02
CA ILE A 311 -10.42 -9.02 16.83
C ILE A 311 -9.04 -9.50 17.29
N HIS A 312 -8.91 -10.76 17.72
CA HIS A 312 -7.61 -11.33 18.08
C HIS A 312 -6.64 -11.25 16.89
N ALA A 313 -7.05 -11.65 15.70
CA ALA A 313 -6.22 -11.54 14.49
C ALA A 313 -5.80 -10.10 14.16
N VAL A 314 -6.70 -9.12 14.34
CA VAL A 314 -6.38 -7.68 14.17
C VAL A 314 -5.29 -7.24 15.15
N VAL A 315 -5.43 -7.61 16.42
CA VAL A 315 -4.50 -7.25 17.49
C VAL A 315 -3.15 -7.95 17.32
N THR A 316 -3.14 -9.27 17.11
CA THR A 316 -1.92 -10.05 16.83
C THR A 316 -1.20 -9.51 15.60
N GLY A 317 -1.94 -9.19 14.54
CA GLY A 317 -1.39 -8.54 13.35
C GLY A 317 -0.64 -7.25 13.67
N GLY A 318 -1.23 -6.39 14.51
CA GLY A 318 -0.60 -5.13 14.90
C GLY A 318 0.69 -5.32 15.69
N PHE A 319 0.72 -6.28 16.62
CA PHE A 319 1.91 -6.55 17.43
C PHE A 319 3.00 -7.34 16.69
N SER A 320 2.64 -8.07 15.63
CA SER A 320 3.57 -8.87 14.84
C SER A 320 4.37 -8.06 13.81
N THR A 321 3.91 -6.86 13.46
CA THR A 321 4.53 -6.02 12.43
C THR A 321 5.08 -4.72 13.01
N ILE A 322 5.79 -3.97 12.18
CA ILE A 322 6.26 -2.62 12.47
C ILE A 322 5.58 -1.62 11.54
N ALA A 323 5.29 -0.41 12.03
CA ALA A 323 4.83 0.66 11.17
C ALA A 323 5.97 1.12 10.25
N GLY A 324 5.65 1.53 9.02
CA GLY A 324 6.66 2.10 8.11
C GLY A 324 7.34 3.34 8.70
N SER A 325 6.63 4.11 9.53
CA SER A 325 7.17 5.30 10.20
C SER A 325 8.31 4.96 11.17
N VAL A 326 8.19 3.87 11.93
CA VAL A 326 9.26 3.39 12.83
C VAL A 326 10.30 2.55 12.09
N MET A 327 9.95 1.92 10.96
CA MET A 327 10.91 1.25 10.09
C MET A 327 12.02 2.21 9.64
N GLY A 328 11.68 3.45 9.27
CA GLY A 328 12.67 4.46 8.91
C GLY A 328 13.62 4.81 10.06
N ALA A 329 13.13 4.79 11.31
CA ALA A 329 13.96 4.95 12.49
C ALA A 329 14.91 3.76 12.68
N TYR A 330 14.45 2.52 12.49
CA TYR A 330 15.32 1.35 12.56
C TYR A 330 16.40 1.33 11.49
N ILE A 331 16.10 1.77 10.27
CA ILE A 331 17.09 1.92 9.20
C ILE A 331 18.14 2.96 9.57
N SER A 332 17.76 4.05 10.26
CA SER A 332 18.71 5.04 10.75
C SER A 332 19.69 4.51 11.80
N PHE A 333 19.34 3.43 12.51
CA PHE A 333 20.25 2.71 13.40
C PHE A 333 21.26 1.81 12.67
N GLY A 334 21.22 1.75 11.33
CA GLY A 334 22.07 0.86 10.54
C GLY A 334 21.53 -0.55 10.39
N ILE A 335 20.25 -0.78 10.73
CA ILE A 335 19.58 -2.05 10.44
C ILE A 335 19.29 -2.10 8.93
N ASP A 336 19.58 -3.24 8.32
CA ASP A 336 19.34 -3.47 6.89
C ASP A 336 17.87 -3.26 6.52
N ALA A 337 17.63 -2.34 5.59
CA ALA A 337 16.30 -1.98 5.11
C ALA A 337 15.64 -3.14 4.35
N ALA A 338 16.41 -3.93 3.59
CA ALA A 338 15.89 -5.05 2.83
C ALA A 338 15.31 -6.13 3.77
N SER A 339 16.04 -6.46 4.82
CA SER A 339 15.63 -7.40 5.86
C SER A 339 14.39 -6.92 6.64
N LEU A 340 14.33 -5.65 7.03
CA LEU A 340 13.17 -5.08 7.74
C LEU A 340 11.88 -5.12 6.91
N MET A 341 11.98 -4.79 5.62
CA MET A 341 10.85 -4.89 4.70
C MET A 341 10.42 -6.34 4.47
N ALA A 342 11.38 -7.25 4.26
CA ALA A 342 11.08 -8.67 4.09
C ALA A 342 10.36 -9.23 5.32
N ALA A 343 10.87 -8.93 6.52
CA ALA A 343 10.25 -9.29 7.78
C ALA A 343 8.81 -8.75 7.91
N SER A 344 8.58 -7.48 7.54
CA SER A 344 7.25 -6.85 7.62
C SER A 344 6.24 -7.53 6.69
N VAL A 345 6.66 -7.93 5.48
CA VAL A 345 5.79 -8.63 4.52
C VAL A 345 5.51 -10.07 4.97
N MET A 346 6.52 -10.76 5.51
CA MET A 346 6.41 -12.14 6.01
C MET A 346 5.59 -12.24 7.31
N ALA A 347 5.60 -11.20 8.14
CA ALA A 347 4.84 -11.17 9.39
C ALA A 347 3.32 -11.22 9.18
N ALA A 348 2.79 -10.66 8.09
CA ALA A 348 1.36 -10.67 7.82
C ALA A 348 0.73 -12.09 7.72
N PRO A 349 1.25 -13.00 6.87
CA PRO A 349 0.76 -14.38 6.85
C PRO A 349 1.05 -15.13 8.16
N CYS A 350 2.20 -14.89 8.81
CA CYS A 350 2.54 -15.49 10.10
C CYS A 350 1.51 -15.13 11.18
N ALA A 351 1.15 -13.85 11.28
CA ALA A 351 0.19 -13.34 12.26
C ALA A 351 -1.19 -13.97 12.09
N LEU A 352 -1.64 -14.14 10.85
CA LEU A 352 -2.89 -14.84 10.55
C LEU A 352 -2.80 -16.34 10.89
N ALA A 353 -1.64 -16.97 10.71
CA ALA A 353 -1.44 -18.36 11.12
C ALA A 353 -1.57 -18.51 12.64
N MET A 354 -0.82 -17.71 13.40
CA MET A 354 -0.72 -17.82 14.85
C MET A 354 -2.02 -17.38 15.54
N SER A 355 -2.67 -16.32 15.06
CA SER A 355 -3.95 -15.86 15.61
C SER A 355 -5.13 -16.80 15.37
N LYS A 356 -5.04 -17.70 14.38
CA LYS A 356 -6.06 -18.75 14.12
C LYS A 356 -5.73 -20.08 14.79
N LEU A 357 -4.56 -20.19 15.38
CA LEU A 357 -4.13 -21.35 16.14
C LEU A 357 -4.45 -21.20 17.64
N VAL A 358 -4.33 -19.99 18.18
CA VAL A 358 -4.70 -19.62 19.57
C VAL A 358 -6.11 -19.07 19.60
#